data_AF-A0A2V6M219-F1
#
_entry.id   AF-A0A2V6M219-F1
#
_cell.length_a   1.000
_cell.length_b   1.000
_cell.length_c   1.000
_cell.angle_alpha   90.00
_cell.angle_beta   90.00
_cell.angle_gamma   90.00
#
_symmetry.space_group_name_H-M   'P 1'
#
loop_
_entity.id
_entity.type
_entity.pdbx_description
1 polymer ?
#
loop_
_entity_poly.entity_id
_entity_poly.type
_entity_poly.pdbx_seq_one_letter_code
_entity_poly.pdbx_strand_id
1 'polypeptide(L)'
;MKESRRLLDSLVAEKISRIGQLEIVSSEKGFVLCHRDDAGRTDLKNYEIDDVLEIAKFDDARNYRPLKTAPNLRHGWKIFARDLFQVEQVIDAIYPGRIAVLHAFKSGQLTTTSLRETLNRQSGMYRVAAKISDEQIDGLVGNFCRSDGGCLRTILWKRDTTDQIASLKLPPEKFDPAVDQYLSAKRPRSATTAAESIPLLCQEACSLLVAACRDAVKREGAAPLAPQDPGGET
;
A
#
# COMPACT_ATOMS: atom_id res chain seq x y z
N MET A 1 -4.70 2.96 21.28
CA MET A 1 -4.42 1.58 21.73
C MET A 1 -5.68 0.82 22.16
N LYS A 2 -6.48 1.29 23.15
CA LYS A 2 -7.70 0.55 23.56
C LYS A 2 -8.76 0.40 22.46
N GLU A 3 -8.90 1.39 21.59
CA GLU A 3 -9.89 1.38 20.50
C GLU A 3 -9.45 0.53 19.30
N SER A 4 -8.17 0.60 18.91
CA SER A 4 -7.57 -0.30 17.91
C SER A 4 -7.74 -1.77 18.27
N ARG A 5 -7.62 -2.10 19.57
CA ARG A 5 -7.81 -3.46 20.09
C ARG A 5 -9.23 -3.98 19.90
N ARG A 6 -10.24 -3.16 20.23
CA ARG A 6 -11.66 -3.50 20.02
C ARG A 6 -11.98 -3.75 18.56
N LEU A 7 -11.32 -3.01 17.66
CA LEU A 7 -11.46 -3.24 16.23
C LEU A 7 -10.89 -4.61 15.84
N LEU A 8 -9.67 -4.96 16.26
CA LEU A 8 -9.08 -6.26 15.95
C LEU A 8 -9.89 -7.43 16.54
N ASP A 9 -10.43 -7.27 17.76
CA ASP A 9 -11.33 -8.24 18.39
C ASP A 9 -12.58 -8.48 17.51
N SER A 10 -13.21 -7.40 17.00
CA SER A 10 -14.38 -7.49 16.10
C SER A 10 -14.01 -8.16 14.77
N LEU A 11 -12.86 -7.79 14.19
CA LEU A 11 -12.43 -8.33 12.90
C LEU A 11 -12.17 -9.85 12.99
N VAL A 12 -11.54 -10.32 14.08
CA VAL A 12 -11.30 -11.74 14.30
C VAL A 12 -12.62 -12.49 14.56
N ALA A 13 -13.57 -11.89 15.28
CA ALA A 13 -14.92 -12.46 15.45
C ALA A 13 -15.67 -12.59 14.11
N GLU A 14 -15.42 -11.67 13.18
CA GLU A 14 -15.93 -11.68 11.80
C GLU A 14 -15.19 -12.70 10.88
N LYS A 15 -14.28 -13.52 11.44
CA LYS A 15 -13.45 -14.50 10.72
C LYS A 15 -12.45 -13.89 9.73
N ILE A 16 -12.03 -12.66 9.97
CA ILE A 16 -10.97 -12.05 9.17
C ILE A 16 -9.64 -12.72 9.48
N SER A 17 -8.97 -13.18 8.43
CA SER A 17 -7.74 -13.97 8.51
C SER A 17 -6.55 -13.30 7.82
N ARG A 18 -6.74 -12.14 7.17
CA ARG A 18 -5.70 -11.55 6.31
C ARG A 18 -5.57 -10.04 6.46
N ILE A 19 -4.38 -9.54 6.17
CA ILE A 19 -4.12 -8.13 5.89
C ILE A 19 -2.98 -8.04 4.87
N GLY A 20 -3.26 -7.57 3.65
CA GLY A 20 -2.28 -7.57 2.56
C GLY A 20 -1.68 -8.96 2.31
N GLN A 21 -0.39 -9.10 2.55
CA GLN A 21 0.38 -10.35 2.40
C GLN A 21 0.50 -11.17 3.69
N LEU A 22 -0.09 -10.72 4.79
CA LEU A 22 -0.07 -11.43 6.06
C LEU A 22 -1.31 -12.31 6.20
N GLU A 23 -1.11 -13.57 6.56
CA GLU A 23 -2.16 -14.49 7.01
C GLU A 23 -2.07 -14.67 8.53
N ILE A 24 -3.23 -14.72 9.17
CA ILE A 24 -3.46 -14.86 10.59
C ILE A 24 -4.30 -16.13 10.78
N VAL A 25 -3.67 -17.20 11.26
CA VAL A 25 -4.31 -18.50 11.44
C VAL A 25 -4.58 -18.73 12.92
N SER A 26 -5.86 -18.88 13.30
CA SER A 26 -6.23 -19.25 14.66
C SER A 26 -5.77 -20.67 15.00
N SER A 27 -5.29 -20.86 16.23
CA SER A 27 -4.86 -22.14 16.79
C SER A 27 -5.41 -22.31 18.21
N GLU A 28 -5.32 -23.50 18.80
CA GLU A 28 -5.83 -23.77 20.15
C GLU A 28 -5.24 -22.85 21.24
N LYS A 29 -4.01 -22.36 21.05
CA LYS A 29 -3.26 -21.61 22.06
C LYS A 29 -3.03 -20.13 21.71
N GLY A 30 -3.57 -19.65 20.60
CA GLY A 30 -3.30 -18.31 20.07
C GLY A 30 -3.37 -18.28 18.55
N PHE A 31 -2.45 -17.57 17.90
CA PHE A 31 -2.43 -17.31 16.47
C PHE A 31 -1.07 -17.64 15.87
N VAL A 32 -1.07 -18.13 14.64
CA VAL A 32 0.13 -18.29 13.81
C VAL A 32 0.06 -17.30 12.68
N LEU A 33 1.08 -16.45 12.56
CA LEU A 33 1.20 -15.48 11.49
C LEU A 33 2.29 -15.91 10.50
N CYS A 34 2.01 -15.78 9.22
CA CYS A 34 2.96 -16.09 8.15
C CYS A 34 2.61 -15.28 6.90
N HIS A 35 3.45 -15.36 5.87
CA HIS A 35 3.08 -14.85 4.56
C HIS A 35 1.87 -15.64 4.01
N ARG A 36 0.91 -14.98 3.38
CA ARG A 36 -0.33 -15.59 2.86
C ARG A 36 -0.09 -16.73 1.87
N ASP A 37 0.92 -16.60 1.02
CA ASP A 37 1.31 -17.65 0.07
C ASP A 37 2.02 -18.84 0.74
N ASP A 38 2.39 -18.71 2.02
CA ASP A 38 3.00 -19.76 2.82
C ASP A 38 1.99 -20.51 3.71
N ALA A 39 0.72 -20.09 3.71
CA ALA A 39 -0.32 -20.74 4.49
C ALA A 39 -0.43 -22.24 4.15
N GLY A 40 -0.33 -23.09 5.17
CA GLY A 40 -0.36 -24.55 5.04
C GLY A 40 1.00 -25.22 4.80
N ARG A 41 2.09 -24.45 4.60
CA ARG A 41 3.45 -25.00 4.52
C ARG A 41 3.95 -25.45 5.89
N THR A 42 4.68 -26.56 5.91
CA THR A 42 5.26 -27.13 7.14
C THR A 42 6.75 -26.80 7.32
N ASP A 43 7.41 -26.31 6.27
CA ASP A 43 8.86 -26.05 6.19
C ASP A 43 9.25 -24.60 6.54
N LEU A 44 8.35 -23.84 7.17
CA LEU A 44 8.59 -22.44 7.55
C LEU A 44 9.47 -22.34 8.79
N LYS A 45 10.41 -21.40 8.76
CA LYS A 45 11.28 -21.10 9.90
C LYS A 45 10.51 -20.33 10.98
N ASN A 46 10.66 -20.75 12.23
CA ASN A 46 10.14 -20.04 13.40
C ASN A 46 10.95 -18.77 13.65
N TYR A 47 10.25 -17.69 13.96
CA TYR A 47 10.79 -16.43 14.42
C TYR A 47 10.02 -15.94 15.64
N GLU A 48 10.66 -15.07 16.41
CA GLU A 48 10.02 -14.38 17.54
C GLU A 48 9.40 -13.06 17.08
N ILE A 49 8.54 -12.49 17.91
CA ILE A 49 7.89 -11.19 17.60
C ILE A 49 8.91 -10.07 17.43
N ASP A 50 10.03 -10.12 18.15
CA ASP A 50 11.10 -9.13 18.04
C ASP A 50 11.81 -9.15 16.67
N ASP A 51 11.71 -10.26 15.92
CA ASP A 51 12.30 -10.40 14.59
C ASP A 51 11.44 -9.78 13.47
N VAL A 52 10.17 -9.41 13.75
CA VAL A 52 9.21 -8.96 12.72
C VAL A 52 9.72 -7.73 11.97
N LEU A 53 10.38 -6.81 12.67
CA LEU A 53 10.90 -5.60 12.04
C LEU A 53 11.92 -5.93 10.95
N GLU A 54 12.78 -6.92 11.19
CA GLU A 54 13.77 -7.38 10.21
C GLU A 54 13.11 -8.13 9.06
N ILE A 55 12.07 -8.94 9.34
CA ILE A 55 11.22 -9.57 8.31
C ILE A 55 10.57 -8.51 7.41
N ALA A 56 10.03 -7.44 7.99
CA ALA A 56 9.36 -6.37 7.24
C ALA A 56 10.35 -5.46 6.51
N LYS A 57 11.64 -5.46 6.89
CA LYS A 57 12.67 -4.58 6.37
C LYS A 57 13.09 -4.91 4.95
N PHE A 58 13.18 -6.20 4.64
CA PHE A 58 13.74 -6.70 3.38
C PHE A 58 12.76 -7.64 2.65
N ASP A 59 12.88 -7.71 1.33
CA ASP A 59 12.18 -8.72 0.51
C ASP A 59 12.94 -10.05 0.46
N ASP A 60 12.46 -11.02 -0.34
CA ASP A 60 13.10 -12.32 -0.52
C ASP A 60 14.53 -12.23 -1.08
N ALA A 61 14.78 -11.23 -1.93
CA ALA A 61 16.10 -10.98 -2.51
C ALA A 61 17.00 -10.11 -1.61
N ARG A 62 16.55 -9.84 -0.37
CA ARG A 62 17.21 -8.97 0.62
C ARG A 62 17.32 -7.50 0.20
N ASN A 63 16.52 -7.04 -0.76
CA ASN A 63 16.43 -5.62 -1.06
C ASN A 63 15.62 -4.91 0.03
N TYR A 64 16.04 -3.70 0.37
CA TYR A 64 15.29 -2.90 1.34
C TYR A 64 13.90 -2.57 0.80
N ARG A 65 12.89 -2.67 1.68
CA ARG A 65 11.48 -2.34 1.38
C ARG A 65 11.17 -0.92 1.86
N PRO A 66 11.34 0.13 1.03
CA PRO A 66 10.98 1.50 1.41
C PRO A 66 9.47 1.66 1.54
N LEU A 67 8.70 0.92 0.74
CA LEU A 67 7.25 0.86 0.84
C LEU A 67 6.80 -0.44 1.48
N LYS A 68 6.37 -0.39 2.74
CA LYS A 68 5.91 -1.59 3.47
C LYS A 68 4.63 -2.22 2.92
N THR A 69 3.90 -1.48 2.09
CA THR A 69 2.68 -1.95 1.41
C THR A 69 2.93 -2.31 -0.06
N ALA A 70 4.18 -2.34 -0.53
CA ALA A 70 4.49 -3.02 -1.79
C ALA A 70 4.31 -4.54 -1.60
N PRO A 71 3.83 -5.27 -2.63
CA PRO A 71 3.52 -6.70 -2.57
C PRO A 71 4.80 -7.57 -2.62
N ASN A 72 5.77 -7.28 -1.78
CA ASN A 72 7.08 -7.94 -1.72
C ASN A 72 7.52 -8.27 -0.29
N LEU A 73 6.56 -8.55 0.61
CA LEU A 73 6.87 -9.10 1.92
C LEU A 73 7.58 -10.44 1.75
N ARG A 74 8.65 -10.65 2.52
CA ARG A 74 9.45 -11.88 2.49
C ARG A 74 8.60 -13.10 2.85
N HIS A 75 8.93 -14.26 2.28
CA HIS A 75 8.34 -15.57 2.54
C HIS A 75 9.19 -16.39 3.53
N GLY A 76 8.73 -17.61 3.87
CA GLY A 76 9.51 -18.64 4.56
C GLY A 76 9.59 -18.49 6.08
N TRP A 77 8.72 -17.69 6.68
CA TRP A 77 8.70 -17.42 8.12
C TRP A 77 7.32 -17.70 8.73
N LYS A 78 7.33 -18.06 10.01
CA LYS A 78 6.13 -18.10 10.84
C LYS A 78 6.43 -17.58 12.25
N ILE A 79 5.45 -16.91 12.85
CA ILE A 79 5.52 -16.36 14.20
C ILE A 79 4.29 -16.80 14.96
N PHE A 80 4.47 -17.23 16.21
CA PHE A 80 3.37 -17.52 17.12
C PHE A 80 3.06 -16.28 17.97
N ALA A 81 1.79 -15.90 18.02
CA ALA A 81 1.25 -14.83 18.86
C ALA A 81 0.24 -15.43 19.84
N ARG A 82 0.47 -15.28 21.14
CA ARG A 82 -0.38 -15.87 22.19
C ARG A 82 -1.74 -15.20 22.32
N ASP A 83 -1.85 -13.95 21.85
CA ASP A 83 -3.03 -13.11 21.99
C ASP A 83 -3.13 -12.09 20.84
N LEU A 84 -4.27 -11.40 20.75
CA LEU A 84 -4.52 -10.40 19.72
C LEU A 84 -3.64 -9.14 19.85
N PHE A 85 -3.10 -8.87 21.04
CA PHE A 85 -2.18 -7.74 21.21
C PHE A 85 -0.86 -8.04 20.47
N GLN A 86 -0.36 -9.26 20.57
CA GLN A 86 0.80 -9.69 19.80
C GLN A 86 0.53 -9.73 18.29
N VAL A 87 -0.69 -10.12 17.87
CA VAL A 87 -1.11 -10.01 16.46
C VAL A 87 -1.03 -8.55 16.00
N GLU A 88 -1.57 -7.60 16.77
CA GLU A 88 -1.49 -6.16 16.46
C GLU A 88 -0.04 -5.67 16.35
N GLN A 89 0.86 -6.11 17.24
CA GLN A 89 2.28 -5.78 17.17
C GLN A 89 2.94 -6.25 15.87
N VAL A 90 2.65 -7.48 15.44
CA VAL A 90 3.17 -8.02 14.17
C VAL A 90 2.60 -7.23 12.99
N ILE A 91 1.29 -6.93 13.01
CA ILE A 91 0.65 -6.13 11.97
C ILE A 91 1.27 -4.74 11.88
N ASP A 92 1.47 -4.03 12.99
CA ASP A 92 2.01 -2.67 12.97
C ASP A 92 3.49 -2.66 12.54
N ALA A 93 4.26 -3.68 12.89
CA ALA A 93 5.63 -3.83 12.41
C ALA A 93 5.70 -4.07 10.89
N ILE A 94 4.78 -4.86 10.32
CA ILE A 94 4.71 -5.14 8.87
C ILE A 94 4.06 -3.99 8.11
N TYR A 95 2.99 -3.41 8.64
CA TYR A 95 2.13 -2.39 8.04
C TYR A 95 1.89 -1.22 9.01
N PRO A 96 2.89 -0.35 9.21
CA PRO A 96 2.83 0.71 10.22
C PRO A 96 1.61 1.63 10.09
N GLY A 97 0.89 1.80 11.20
CA GLY A 97 -0.25 2.68 11.36
C GLY A 97 -1.50 2.29 10.55
N ARG A 98 -1.52 1.12 9.90
CA ARG A 98 -2.64 0.77 9.00
C ARG A 98 -3.92 0.40 9.75
N ILE A 99 -3.81 -0.22 10.93
CA ILE A 99 -4.96 -0.46 11.82
C ILE A 99 -5.56 0.87 12.32
N ALA A 100 -4.72 1.85 12.66
CA ALA A 100 -5.21 3.17 13.10
C ALA A 100 -5.96 3.90 11.97
N VAL A 101 -5.47 3.81 10.74
CA VAL A 101 -6.17 4.38 9.57
C VAL A 101 -7.50 3.67 9.31
N LEU A 102 -7.54 2.35 9.41
CA LEU A 102 -8.78 1.59 9.29
C LEU A 102 -9.80 1.99 10.37
N HIS A 103 -9.34 2.16 11.61
CA HIS A 103 -10.19 2.61 12.70
C HIS A 103 -10.81 3.98 12.40
N ALA A 104 -9.99 4.96 11.98
CA ALA A 104 -10.48 6.28 11.59
C ALA A 104 -11.46 6.21 10.40
N PHE A 105 -11.25 5.28 9.45
CA PHE A 105 -12.17 5.07 8.34
C PHE A 105 -13.52 4.53 8.82
N LYS A 106 -13.52 3.45 9.62
CA LYS A 106 -14.74 2.84 10.15
C LYS A 106 -15.52 3.77 11.08
N SER A 107 -14.86 4.71 11.76
CA SER A 107 -15.52 5.72 12.61
C SER A 107 -15.95 6.98 11.86
N GLY A 108 -15.74 7.06 10.55
CA GLY A 108 -16.07 8.23 9.74
C GLY A 108 -15.20 9.46 10.03
N GLN A 109 -14.04 9.28 10.69
CA GLN A 109 -13.12 10.35 11.07
C GLN A 109 -11.90 10.46 10.14
N LEU A 110 -11.74 9.56 9.18
CA LEU A 110 -10.61 9.59 8.26
C LEU A 110 -10.74 10.75 7.27
N THR A 111 -9.85 11.72 7.38
CA THR A 111 -9.68 12.77 6.36
C THR A 111 -8.69 12.29 5.30
N THR A 112 -9.01 12.56 4.03
CA THR A 112 -8.11 12.31 2.90
C THR A 112 -7.54 13.62 2.38
N THR A 113 -6.35 13.57 1.79
CA THR A 113 -5.71 14.72 1.15
C THR A 113 -5.56 14.44 -0.33
N SER A 114 -6.00 15.38 -1.18
CA SER A 114 -5.82 15.25 -2.62
C SER A 114 -4.33 15.20 -3.02
N LEU A 115 -4.04 14.60 -4.18
CA LEU A 115 -2.68 14.57 -4.72
C LEU A 115 -2.15 15.99 -4.98
N ARG A 116 -2.96 16.87 -5.58
CA ARG A 116 -2.58 18.27 -5.84
C ARG A 116 -2.22 19.02 -4.57
N GLU A 117 -3.01 18.87 -3.51
CA GLU A 117 -2.69 19.48 -2.22
C GLU A 117 -1.39 18.92 -1.63
N THR A 118 -1.20 17.60 -1.67
CA THR A 118 0.03 16.93 -1.22
C THR A 118 1.26 17.48 -1.94
N LEU A 119 1.19 17.62 -3.27
CA LEU A 119 2.29 18.12 -4.10
C LEU A 119 2.55 19.62 -3.86
N ASN A 120 1.52 20.43 -3.65
CA ASN A 120 1.65 21.86 -3.38
C ASN A 120 2.29 22.17 -2.03
N ARG A 121 2.20 21.25 -1.05
CA ARG A 121 2.91 21.37 0.24
C ARG A 121 4.41 21.13 0.14
N GLN A 122 4.89 20.52 -0.96
CA GLN A 122 6.30 20.17 -1.08
C GLN A 122 7.18 21.40 -1.24
N SER A 123 8.33 21.39 -0.57
CA SER A 123 9.31 22.47 -0.60
C SER A 123 10.68 21.97 -1.08
N GLY A 124 11.67 22.87 -1.16
CA GLY A 124 13.04 22.52 -1.55
C GLY A 124 13.12 21.78 -2.88
N MET A 125 13.90 20.69 -2.92
CA MET A 125 14.14 19.90 -4.12
C MET A 125 12.88 19.18 -4.68
N TYR A 126 11.81 19.09 -3.88
CA TYR A 126 10.54 18.43 -4.26
C TYR A 126 9.46 19.42 -4.72
N ARG A 127 9.64 20.73 -4.53
CA ARG A 127 8.69 21.76 -4.98
C ARG A 127 8.31 21.66 -6.47
N VAL A 128 9.24 21.18 -7.29
CA VAL A 128 9.00 20.99 -8.74
C VAL A 128 7.94 19.93 -9.04
N ALA A 129 7.67 18.99 -8.12
CA ALA A 129 6.67 17.94 -8.30
C ALA A 129 5.25 18.49 -8.47
N ALA A 130 4.95 19.68 -7.92
CA ALA A 130 3.66 20.35 -8.08
C ALA A 130 3.33 20.72 -9.53
N LYS A 131 4.33 20.81 -10.41
CA LYS A 131 4.17 21.17 -11.82
C LYS A 131 3.73 20.01 -12.73
N ILE A 132 3.58 18.79 -12.19
CA ILE A 132 3.18 17.62 -12.98
C ILE A 132 1.82 17.84 -13.67
N SER A 133 1.68 17.49 -14.94
CA SER A 133 0.40 17.62 -15.67
C SER A 133 -0.61 16.56 -15.23
N ASP A 134 -1.89 16.74 -15.57
CA ASP A 134 -2.91 15.73 -15.26
C ASP A 134 -2.69 14.43 -16.04
N GLU A 135 -2.23 14.52 -17.29
CA GLU A 135 -1.88 13.37 -18.14
C GLU A 135 -0.70 12.59 -17.54
N GLN A 136 0.30 13.31 -17.03
CA GLN A 136 1.43 12.69 -16.34
C GLN A 136 1.00 12.01 -15.04
N ILE A 137 0.12 12.65 -14.24
CA ILE A 137 -0.46 12.02 -13.05
C ILE A 137 -1.16 10.73 -13.44
N ASP A 138 -1.98 10.76 -14.49
CA ASP A 138 -2.79 9.63 -14.91
C ASP A 138 -1.92 8.39 -15.19
N GLY A 139 -0.89 8.56 -16.03
CA GLY A 139 0.05 7.50 -16.35
C GLY A 139 0.92 7.07 -15.16
N LEU A 140 1.44 8.05 -14.40
CA LEU A 140 2.36 7.78 -13.29
C LEU A 140 1.66 7.04 -12.14
N VAL A 141 0.50 7.52 -11.71
CA VAL A 141 -0.30 6.88 -10.65
C VAL A 141 -0.79 5.51 -11.12
N GLY A 142 -1.23 5.40 -12.38
CA GLY A 142 -1.61 4.14 -13.01
C GLY A 142 -0.51 3.08 -12.93
N ASN A 143 0.73 3.47 -13.21
CA ASN A 143 1.87 2.58 -13.19
C ASN A 143 2.39 2.30 -11.77
N PHE A 144 2.49 3.32 -10.93
CA PHE A 144 3.11 3.23 -9.60
C PHE A 144 2.20 2.53 -8.58
N CYS A 145 0.90 2.83 -8.60
CA CYS A 145 -0.03 2.36 -7.58
C CYS A 145 -0.76 1.07 -7.95
N ARG A 146 -0.52 0.48 -9.13
CA ARG A 146 -1.21 -0.73 -9.61
C ARG A 146 -1.21 -1.87 -8.58
N SER A 147 -2.28 -2.66 -8.57
CA SER A 147 -2.40 -3.81 -7.65
C SER A 147 -1.46 -4.97 -8.04
N ASP A 148 -1.13 -5.09 -9.33
CA ASP A 148 -0.12 -6.05 -9.81
C ASP A 148 1.31 -5.49 -9.66
N GLY A 149 1.87 -5.63 -8.46
CA GLY A 149 3.27 -5.31 -8.18
C GLY A 149 3.56 -3.89 -7.69
N GLY A 150 2.61 -2.96 -7.74
CA GLY A 150 2.81 -1.57 -7.33
C GLY A 150 2.61 -1.36 -5.82
N CYS A 151 1.36 -1.46 -5.38
CA CYS A 151 1.00 -1.19 -3.99
C CYS A 151 -0.28 -1.95 -3.60
N LEU A 152 -0.31 -2.50 -2.38
CA LEU A 152 -1.47 -3.19 -1.80
C LEU A 152 -2.54 -2.23 -1.28
N ARG A 153 -2.28 -0.92 -1.25
CA ARG A 153 -3.24 0.03 -0.66
C ARG A 153 -4.37 0.38 -1.60
N THR A 154 -5.60 0.45 -1.10
CA THR A 154 -6.78 1.04 -1.77
C THR A 154 -6.70 2.56 -1.70
N ILE A 155 -6.84 3.24 -2.84
CA ILE A 155 -6.75 4.70 -2.92
C ILE A 155 -8.06 5.34 -2.49
N LEU A 156 -8.01 6.20 -1.46
CA LEU A 156 -9.15 6.99 -1.01
C LEU A 156 -9.04 8.47 -1.39
N TRP A 157 -7.81 8.95 -1.61
CA TRP A 157 -7.58 10.33 -2.04
C TRP A 157 -7.95 10.54 -3.51
N LYS A 158 -8.32 11.79 -3.82
CA LYS A 158 -8.67 12.25 -5.15
C LYS A 158 -7.49 12.96 -5.79
N ARG A 159 -7.50 13.13 -7.12
CA ARG A 159 -6.44 13.90 -7.81
C ARG A 159 -6.39 15.33 -7.29
N ASP A 160 -7.55 15.97 -7.19
CA ASP A 160 -7.72 17.36 -6.82
C ASP A 160 -9.05 17.58 -6.05
N THR A 161 -9.38 18.84 -5.77
CA THR A 161 -10.58 19.25 -5.04
C THR A 161 -11.85 19.26 -5.89
N THR A 162 -11.75 19.01 -7.20
CA THR A 162 -12.91 18.89 -8.13
C THR A 162 -13.45 17.46 -8.19
N ASP A 163 -13.06 16.63 -7.20
CA ASP A 163 -13.47 15.25 -7.05
C ASP A 163 -13.03 14.27 -8.14
N GLN A 164 -12.04 14.64 -8.94
CA GLN A 164 -11.47 13.73 -9.94
C GLN A 164 -10.77 12.54 -9.29
N ILE A 165 -11.00 11.35 -9.85
CA ILE A 165 -10.31 10.13 -9.41
C ILE A 165 -8.80 10.26 -9.60
N ALA A 166 -8.04 9.49 -8.82
CA ALA A 166 -6.57 9.57 -8.85
C ALA A 166 -5.97 9.31 -10.24
N SER A 167 -6.50 8.31 -10.96
CA SER A 167 -6.07 7.92 -12.30
C SER A 167 -7.13 7.06 -12.99
N LEU A 168 -7.38 7.36 -14.26
CA LEU A 168 -8.22 6.62 -15.20
C LEU A 168 -7.54 5.33 -15.71
N LYS A 169 -6.22 5.17 -15.49
CA LYS A 169 -5.49 3.93 -15.82
C LYS A 169 -5.58 2.87 -14.73
N LEU A 170 -6.04 3.23 -13.53
CA LEU A 170 -6.29 2.27 -12.47
C LEU A 170 -7.70 1.70 -12.60
N PRO A 171 -7.89 0.40 -12.31
CA PRO A 171 -9.20 -0.21 -12.41
C PRO A 171 -10.06 0.21 -11.20
N PRO A 172 -11.40 0.16 -11.29
CA PRO A 172 -12.31 0.62 -10.23
C PRO A 172 -12.05 -0.03 -8.87
N GLU A 173 -11.63 -1.30 -8.84
CA GLU A 173 -11.33 -2.03 -7.60
C GLU A 173 -10.23 -1.36 -6.78
N LYS A 174 -9.35 -0.58 -7.43
CA LYS A 174 -8.28 0.14 -6.74
C LYS A 174 -8.79 1.23 -5.79
N PHE A 175 -10.05 1.61 -5.96
CA PHE A 175 -10.75 2.63 -5.19
C PHE A 175 -11.83 2.02 -4.27
N ASP A 176 -11.98 0.70 -4.27
CA ASP A 176 -12.98 0.00 -3.45
C ASP A 176 -12.35 -0.64 -2.20
N PRO A 177 -12.67 -0.16 -0.99
CA PRO A 177 -12.20 -0.74 0.27
C PRO A 177 -12.73 -2.15 0.53
N ALA A 178 -13.79 -2.58 -0.16
CA ALA A 178 -14.34 -3.92 -0.06
C ALA A 178 -13.53 -4.96 -0.87
N VAL A 179 -12.59 -4.51 -1.71
CA VAL A 179 -11.78 -5.39 -2.55
C VAL A 179 -10.37 -5.55 -1.99
N ASP A 180 -9.96 -6.80 -1.80
CA ASP A 180 -8.58 -7.17 -1.50
C ASP A 180 -7.68 -6.90 -2.72
N GLN A 181 -6.66 -6.06 -2.52
CA GLN A 181 -5.75 -5.63 -3.59
C GLN A 181 -4.60 -6.61 -3.83
N TYR A 182 -4.45 -7.66 -3.00
CA TYR A 182 -3.39 -8.63 -3.18
C TYR A 182 -3.64 -9.56 -4.36
N LEU A 183 -2.65 -9.68 -5.25
CA LEU A 183 -2.64 -10.59 -6.38
C LEU A 183 -1.41 -11.50 -6.27
N SER A 184 -1.61 -12.82 -6.41
CA SER A 184 -0.52 -13.80 -6.47
C SER A 184 -0.67 -14.65 -7.73
N ALA A 185 0.43 -14.91 -8.42
CA ALA A 185 0.45 -15.83 -9.57
C ALA A 185 -0.02 -17.26 -9.19
N LYS A 186 0.15 -17.64 -7.91
CA LYS A 186 -0.29 -18.95 -7.38
C LYS A 186 -1.79 -18.99 -7.07
N ARG A 187 -2.46 -17.84 -6.96
CA ARG A 187 -3.90 -17.71 -6.69
C ARG A 187 -4.49 -16.59 -7.56
N PRO A 188 -5.00 -16.90 -8.77
CA PRO A 188 -5.65 -15.90 -9.61
C PRO A 188 -6.83 -15.27 -8.86
N ARG A 189 -7.05 -13.96 -9.06
CA ARG A 189 -8.07 -13.09 -8.41
C ARG A 189 -9.14 -13.90 -7.68
N SER A 190 -8.88 -14.22 -6.41
CA SER A 190 -9.94 -14.73 -5.57
C SER A 190 -10.81 -13.53 -5.26
N ALA A 191 -12.09 -13.60 -5.60
CA ALA A 191 -13.10 -12.64 -5.17
C ALA A 191 -13.37 -12.78 -3.66
N THR A 192 -12.30 -12.86 -2.87
CA THR A 192 -12.42 -12.82 -1.43
C THR A 192 -12.80 -11.41 -1.05
N THR A 193 -13.97 -11.26 -0.44
CA THR A 193 -14.45 -9.97 0.04
C THR A 193 -13.55 -9.46 1.17
N ALA A 194 -13.52 -8.14 1.42
CA ALA A 194 -12.90 -7.57 2.62
C ALA A 194 -13.42 -8.18 3.93
N ALA A 195 -14.52 -8.94 3.92
CA ALA A 195 -14.98 -9.69 5.08
C ALA A 195 -13.98 -10.76 5.55
N GLU A 196 -13.01 -11.19 4.72
CA GLU A 196 -11.91 -12.05 5.17
C GLU A 196 -10.54 -11.34 5.22
N SER A 197 -10.45 -10.09 4.74
CA SER A 197 -9.19 -9.34 4.61
C SER A 197 -9.32 -7.89 5.05
N ILE A 198 -8.44 -7.47 5.96
CA ILE A 198 -8.35 -6.08 6.40
C ILE A 198 -7.81 -5.22 5.25
N PRO A 199 -8.54 -4.19 4.77
CA PRO A 199 -8.07 -3.37 3.68
C PRO A 199 -6.94 -2.43 4.14
N LEU A 200 -5.93 -2.29 3.29
CA LEU A 200 -4.86 -1.33 3.48
C LEU A 200 -5.28 0.00 2.85
N LEU A 201 -5.70 0.99 3.63
CA LEU A 201 -6.22 2.24 3.08
C LEU A 201 -5.10 3.27 2.80
N CYS A 202 -5.25 4.02 1.71
CA CYS A 202 -4.36 5.10 1.28
C CYS A 202 -5.11 6.45 1.39
N GLN A 203 -4.94 7.15 2.51
CA GLN A 203 -5.59 8.46 2.71
C GLN A 203 -4.86 9.65 2.06
N GLU A 204 -3.58 9.47 1.70
CA GLU A 204 -2.72 10.49 1.09
C GLU A 204 -1.63 9.82 0.24
N ALA A 205 -1.17 10.52 -0.79
CA ALA A 205 -0.03 10.08 -1.61
C ALA A 205 1.25 9.93 -0.78
N CYS A 206 1.93 8.79 -0.91
CA CYS A 206 3.17 8.56 -0.16
C CYS A 206 4.37 9.32 -0.73
N SER A 207 5.41 9.52 0.09
CA SER A 207 6.65 10.19 -0.30
C SER A 207 7.33 9.62 -1.54
N LEU A 208 7.21 8.30 -1.78
CA LEU A 208 7.75 7.67 -2.98
C LEU A 208 7.00 8.07 -4.26
N LEU A 209 5.69 8.27 -4.18
CA LEU A 209 4.91 8.78 -5.30
C LEU A 209 5.25 10.26 -5.55
N VAL A 210 5.43 11.06 -4.49
CA VAL A 210 5.90 12.45 -4.61
C VAL A 210 7.27 12.52 -5.29
N ALA A 211 8.21 11.64 -4.92
CA ALA A 211 9.50 11.54 -5.56
C ALA A 211 9.39 11.13 -7.04
N ALA A 212 8.51 10.19 -7.35
CA ALA A 212 8.25 9.80 -8.73
C ALA A 212 7.64 10.96 -9.56
N CYS A 213 6.75 11.77 -8.97
CA CYS A 213 6.19 12.96 -9.63
C CYS A 213 7.29 13.98 -9.95
N ARG A 214 8.20 14.23 -9.00
CA ARG A 214 9.37 15.09 -9.21
C ARG A 214 10.21 14.62 -10.40
N ASP A 215 10.50 13.33 -10.46
CA ASP A 215 11.36 12.77 -11.51
C ASP A 215 10.68 12.80 -12.88
N ALA A 216 9.36 12.60 -12.95
CA ALA A 216 8.58 12.75 -14.17
C ALA A 216 8.70 14.18 -14.74
N VAL A 217 8.48 15.21 -13.90
CA VAL A 217 8.59 16.62 -14.32
C VAL A 217 10.02 16.97 -14.76
N LYS A 218 11.04 16.45 -14.06
CA LYS A 218 12.45 16.74 -14.40
C LYS A 218 12.89 16.13 -15.72
N ARG A 219 12.43 14.92 -16.06
CA ARG A 219 12.77 14.25 -17.32
C ARG A 219 12.24 15.01 -18.53
N GLU A 220 11.04 15.58 -18.41
CA GLU A 220 10.43 16.39 -19.47
C GLU A 220 11.15 17.72 -19.66
N GLY A 221 11.52 18.41 -18.57
CA GLY A 221 12.33 19.63 -18.66
C GLY A 221 13.75 19.41 -19.19
N ALA A 222 14.21 18.17 -19.29
CA ALA A 222 15.51 17.76 -19.84
C ALA A 222 15.42 17.22 -21.28
N ALA A 223 14.21 17.10 -21.86
CA ALA A 223 14.05 16.73 -23.26
C ALA A 223 14.58 17.88 -24.15
N PRO A 224 15.45 17.61 -25.15
CA PRO A 224 15.93 18.66 -26.04
C PRO A 224 14.76 19.30 -26.79
N LEU A 225 14.71 20.64 -26.81
CA LEU A 225 13.86 21.39 -27.73
C LEU A 225 14.18 20.90 -29.16
N ALA A 226 13.15 20.46 -29.88
CA ALA A 226 13.27 20.09 -31.29
C ALA A 226 13.92 21.24 -32.07
N PRO A 227 14.79 20.96 -33.06
CA PRO A 227 15.42 22.02 -33.85
C PRO A 227 14.32 22.85 -34.52
N GLN A 228 14.37 24.17 -34.28
CA GLN A 228 13.58 25.12 -35.03
C GLN A 228 14.07 25.08 -36.48
N ASP A 229 13.15 24.75 -37.37
CA ASP A 229 13.37 24.73 -38.82
C ASP A 229 13.72 26.15 -39.28
N PRO A 230 14.92 26.43 -39.81
CA PRO A 230 15.24 27.74 -40.37
C PRO A 230 14.55 27.83 -41.73
N GLY A 231 13.28 28.22 -41.72
CA GLY A 231 12.50 28.51 -42.91
C GLY A 231 13.10 29.66 -43.70
N GLY A 232 13.74 29.32 -44.83
CA GLY A 232 13.50 29.90 -46.16
C GLY A 232 13.84 31.38 -46.37
N GLU A 233 15.03 31.64 -46.90
CA GLU A 233 15.25 32.77 -47.82
C GLU A 233 15.11 32.28 -49.27
N THR A 234 14.18 32.89 -50.00
CA THR A 234 14.18 33.01 -51.47
C THR A 234 13.99 34.48 -51.79
#